data_AF-A0A932TQC7-F1
#
_entry.id   AF-A0A932TQC7-F1
#
_cell.length_a   1.000
_cell.length_b   1.000
_cell.length_c   1.000
_cell.angle_alpha   90.00
_cell.angle_beta   90.00
_cell.angle_gamma   90.00
#
_symmetry.space_group_name_H-M   'P 1'
#
loop_
_entity.id
_entity.type
_entity.pdbx_description
1 polymer ?
#
loop_
_entity_poly.entity_id
_entity_poly.type
_entity_poly.pdbx_seq_one_letter_code
_entity_poly.pdbx_strand_id
1 'polypeptide(L)'
;MKPGKKDVRLDVLITGEELRALQQHTWLMAEAFGLDGRIERYKGTRPIGLYRWDLDCLLDVLAVVLEYRPAYPDPDSPERAALERLRSRLQAEYNNAFGR
;
A
#
# COMPACT_ATOMS: atom_id res chain seq x y z
N MET A 1 -6.88 15.17 -6.35
CA MET A 1 -6.31 15.40 -7.69
C MET A 1 -7.06 14.54 -8.70
N LYS A 2 -7.34 15.02 -9.94
CA LYS A 2 -7.94 14.18 -10.98
C LYS A 2 -6.83 13.62 -11.89
N PRO A 3 -6.83 12.32 -12.19
CA PRO A 3 -5.86 11.74 -13.11
C PRO A 3 -6.02 12.34 -14.52
N GLY A 4 -4.90 12.72 -15.12
CA GLY A 4 -4.78 13.13 -16.51
C GLY A 4 -4.70 11.94 -17.46
N LYS A 5 -4.76 12.22 -18.77
CA LYS A 5 -4.76 11.17 -19.82
C LYS A 5 -3.48 10.32 -19.88
N LYS A 6 -2.38 10.82 -19.33
CA LYS A 6 -1.08 10.15 -19.31
C LYS A 6 -0.80 9.43 -17.99
N ASP A 7 -1.68 9.58 -17.00
CA ASP A 7 -1.49 8.93 -15.71
C ASP A 7 -1.80 7.44 -15.84
N VAL A 8 -0.82 6.62 -15.45
CA VAL A 8 -0.96 5.17 -15.44
C VAL A 8 -1.65 4.75 -14.15
N ARG A 9 -2.68 3.92 -14.30
CA ARG A 9 -3.39 3.27 -13.21
C ARG A 9 -3.00 1.80 -13.17
N LEU A 10 -2.56 1.33 -12.00
CA LEU A 10 -2.31 -0.08 -11.74
C LEU A 10 -3.47 -0.65 -10.91
N ASP A 11 -4.06 -1.75 -11.37
CA ASP A 11 -5.09 -2.44 -10.62
C ASP A 11 -4.46 -3.56 -9.78
N VAL A 12 -4.41 -3.35 -8.47
CA VAL A 12 -3.76 -4.27 -7.51
C VAL A 12 -4.81 -4.92 -6.63
N LEU A 13 -4.72 -6.25 -6.47
CA LEU A 13 -5.53 -6.96 -5.50
C LEU A 13 -4.75 -7.11 -4.19
N ILE A 14 -5.30 -6.58 -3.09
CA ILE A 14 -4.74 -6.71 -1.73
C ILE A 14 -5.80 -7.39 -0.87
N THR A 15 -5.48 -8.53 -0.27
CA THR A 15 -6.48 -9.39 0.40
C THR A 15 -5.92 -9.99 1.69
N GLY A 16 -6.79 -10.69 2.43
CA GLY A 16 -6.40 -11.49 3.57
C GLY A 16 -5.62 -10.70 4.62
N GLU A 17 -4.51 -11.27 5.07
CA GLU A 17 -3.63 -10.68 6.08
C GLU A 17 -2.98 -9.38 5.63
N GLU A 18 -2.61 -9.27 4.34
CA GLU A 18 -1.99 -8.05 3.79
C GLU A 18 -2.93 -6.86 3.96
N LEU A 19 -4.22 -7.05 3.63
CA LEU A 19 -5.22 -5.99 3.75
C LEU A 19 -5.50 -5.65 5.22
N ARG A 20 -5.63 -6.67 6.08
CA ARG A 20 -5.88 -6.45 7.52
C ARG A 20 -4.75 -5.68 8.18
N ALA A 21 -3.50 -6.05 7.90
CA ALA A 21 -2.33 -5.37 8.43
C ALA A 21 -2.22 -3.94 7.87
N LEU A 22 -2.45 -3.75 6.56
CA LEU A 22 -2.40 -2.43 5.93
C LEU A 22 -3.45 -1.47 6.52
N GLN A 23 -4.65 -1.97 6.81
CA GLN A 23 -5.76 -1.17 7.35
C GLN A 23 -5.50 -0.61 8.75
N GLN A 24 -4.55 -1.16 9.51
CA GLN A 24 -4.15 -0.62 10.82
C GLN A 24 -3.34 0.68 10.71
N HIS A 25 -2.85 0.99 9.52
CA HIS A 25 -1.92 2.10 9.26
C HIS A 25 -2.49 3.15 8.30
N THR A 26 -3.80 3.15 8.06
CA THR A 26 -4.46 4.09 7.14
C THR A 26 -4.27 5.55 7.53
N TRP A 27 -4.12 5.85 8.82
CA TRP A 27 -3.86 7.19 9.34
C TRP A 27 -2.56 7.81 8.83
N LEU A 28 -1.57 6.98 8.41
CA LEU A 28 -0.33 7.44 7.78
C LEU A 28 -0.53 7.83 6.31
N MET A 29 -1.69 7.55 5.71
CA MET A 29 -2.01 7.82 4.30
C MET A 29 -2.87 9.08 4.10
N ALA A 30 -3.10 9.87 5.16
CA ALA A 30 -4.01 11.02 5.14
C ALA A 30 -3.60 12.08 4.09
N GLU A 31 -2.30 12.20 3.81
CA GLU A 31 -1.75 13.16 2.83
C GLU A 31 -1.95 12.71 1.37
N ALA A 32 -2.36 11.46 1.11
CA ALA A 32 -2.50 10.92 -0.24
C ALA A 32 -3.91 11.02 -0.80
N PHE A 33 -4.49 12.23 -0.80
CA PHE A 33 -5.73 12.55 -1.52
C PHE A 33 -6.90 11.56 -1.29
N GLY A 34 -7.14 11.15 -0.04
CA GLY A 34 -8.23 10.24 0.32
C GLY A 34 -7.89 8.75 0.15
N LEU A 35 -6.61 8.41 -0.02
CA LEU A 35 -6.13 7.02 -0.06
C LEU A 35 -6.41 6.29 1.25
N ASP A 36 -6.21 6.95 2.38
CA ASP A 36 -6.61 6.49 3.72
C ASP A 36 -8.04 5.91 3.73
N GLY A 37 -9.03 6.72 3.35
CA GLY A 37 -10.42 6.33 3.33
C GLY A 37 -10.75 5.32 2.23
N ARG A 38 -9.98 5.27 1.15
CA ARG A 38 -10.13 4.24 0.10
C ARG A 38 -9.67 2.88 0.61
N ILE A 39 -8.51 2.82 1.28
CA ILE A 39 -7.95 1.59 1.85
C ILE A 39 -8.76 1.12 3.04
N GLU A 40 -9.22 2.02 3.92
CA GLU A 40 -10.07 1.68 5.06
C GLU A 40 -11.38 1.01 4.62
N ARG A 41 -12.02 1.52 3.56
CA ARG A 41 -13.28 0.95 3.03
C ARG A 41 -13.07 -0.27 2.14
N TYR A 42 -11.84 -0.52 1.70
CA TYR A 42 -11.52 -1.59 0.78
C TYR A 42 -11.76 -2.96 1.41
N LYS A 43 -12.36 -3.88 0.63
CA LYS A 43 -12.75 -5.22 1.11
C LYS A 43 -11.86 -6.35 0.58
N GLY A 44 -10.93 -6.04 -0.33
CA GLY A 44 -10.05 -7.06 -0.92
C GLY A 44 -10.77 -8.09 -1.79
N THR A 45 -11.98 -7.79 -2.29
CA THR A 45 -12.74 -8.71 -3.15
C THR A 45 -12.56 -8.45 -4.64
N ARG A 46 -12.07 -7.26 -5.00
CA ARG A 46 -11.79 -6.83 -6.38
C ARG A 46 -10.53 -5.98 -6.40
N PRO A 47 -9.74 -5.93 -7.49
CA PRO A 47 -8.59 -5.05 -7.55
C PRO A 47 -8.94 -3.59 -7.26
N ILE A 48 -8.08 -2.90 -6.51
CA ILE A 48 -8.14 -1.45 -6.32
C ILE A 48 -7.22 -0.78 -7.34
N GLY A 49 -7.75 0.21 -8.05
CA GLY A 49 -6.96 1.02 -8.95
C GLY A 49 -6.14 2.03 -8.17
N LEU A 50 -4.83 2.03 -8.37
CA LEU A 50 -3.87 2.92 -7.72
C LEU A 50 -3.09 3.68 -8.79
N TYR A 51 -2.96 4.98 -8.60
CA TYR A 51 -2.09 5.83 -9.43
C TYR A 51 -0.70 5.92 -8.83
N ARG A 52 0.24 6.51 -9.57
CA ARG A 52 1.62 6.68 -9.12
C ARG A 52 1.73 7.29 -7.72
N TRP A 53 1.03 8.39 -7.45
CA TRP A 53 1.05 9.03 -6.12
C TRP A 53 0.40 8.18 -5.02
N ASP A 54 -0.57 7.32 -5.38
CA ASP A 54 -1.14 6.39 -4.40
C ASP A 54 -0.08 5.34 -4.02
N LEU A 55 0.68 4.85 -5.01
CA LEU A 55 1.73 3.85 -4.82
C LEU A 55 2.95 4.43 -4.11
N ASP A 56 3.39 5.65 -4.46
CA ASP A 56 4.47 6.35 -3.76
C ASP A 56 4.15 6.44 -2.26
N CYS A 57 2.94 6.91 -1.92
CA CYS A 57 2.51 6.99 -0.52
C CYS A 57 2.43 5.60 0.14
N LEU A 58 1.85 4.59 -0.52
CA LEU A 58 1.78 3.23 0.05
C LEU A 58 3.16 2.65 0.32
N LEU A 59 4.11 2.83 -0.59
CA LEU A 59 5.48 2.33 -0.44
C LEU A 59 6.21 3.02 0.71
N ASP A 60 6.04 4.34 0.84
CA ASP A 60 6.61 5.12 1.95
C ASP A 60 6.01 4.70 3.30
N VAL A 61 4.68 4.58 3.38
CA VAL A 61 4.00 4.11 4.60
C VAL A 61 4.48 2.71 4.98
N LEU A 62 4.55 1.79 4.02
CA LEU A 62 5.05 0.43 4.27
C LEU A 62 6.51 0.44 4.72
N ALA A 63 7.36 1.31 4.17
CA ALA A 63 8.74 1.44 4.62
C ALA A 63 8.82 1.91 6.07
N VAL A 64 8.11 2.99 6.42
CA VAL A 64 8.06 3.55 7.78
C VAL A 64 7.56 2.51 8.78
N VAL A 65 6.46 1.83 8.46
CA VAL A 65 5.82 0.84 9.33
C VAL A 65 6.71 -0.38 9.57
N LEU A 66 7.43 -0.85 8.55
CA LEU A 66 8.33 -2.00 8.66
C LEU A 66 9.63 -1.67 9.41
N GLU A 67 10.09 -0.42 9.36
CA GLU A 67 11.28 0.06 10.08
C GLU A 67 10.97 0.45 11.54
N TYR A 68 9.70 0.78 11.84
CA TYR A 68 9.29 1.20 13.17
C TYR A 68 9.13 0.01 14.13
N ARG A 69 10.25 -0.37 14.76
CA ARG A 69 10.32 -1.49 15.73
C ARG A 69 9.21 -1.50 16.80
N PRO A 70 8.73 -0.37 17.35
CA PRO A 70 7.63 -0.41 18.33
C PRO A 70 6.28 -0.87 17.76
N ALA A 71 6.02 -0.76 16.44
CA ALA A 71 4.81 -1.32 15.82
C ALA A 71 4.87 -2.84 15.69
N TYR A 72 6.08 -3.41 15.59
CA TYR A 72 6.32 -4.85 15.50
C TYR A 72 7.43 -5.25 16.47
N PRO A 73 7.11 -5.38 17.78
CA PRO A 73 8.09 -5.81 18.77
C PRO A 73 8.55 -7.25 18.52
N ASP A 74 7.71 -8.07 17.87
CA ASP A 74 8.06 -9.37 17.32
C ASP A 74 8.45 -9.21 15.82
N PRO A 75 9.72 -9.46 15.44
CA PRO A 75 10.14 -9.40 14.05
C PRO A 75 9.60 -10.55 13.18
N ASP A 76 9.13 -11.65 13.79
CA ASP A 76 8.61 -12.82 13.08
C ASP A 76 7.07 -12.82 13.00
N SER A 77 6.44 -11.68 13.33
CA SER A 77 4.99 -11.53 13.30
C SER A 77 4.42 -11.78 11.90
N PRO A 78 3.31 -12.53 11.78
CA PRO A 78 2.68 -12.80 10.48
C PRO A 78 2.19 -11.51 9.80
N GLU A 79 1.77 -10.50 10.57
CA GLU A 79 1.38 -9.18 10.05
C GLU A 79 2.56 -8.47 9.40
N ARG A 80 3.73 -8.46 10.06
CA ARG A 80 4.93 -7.86 9.50
C ARG A 80 5.33 -8.57 8.21
N ALA A 81 5.37 -9.91 8.22
CA ALA A 81 5.68 -10.70 7.04
C ALA A 81 4.67 -10.44 5.89
N ALA A 82 3.39 -10.24 6.20
CA ALA A 82 2.37 -9.87 5.21
C ALA A 82 2.63 -8.49 4.60
N LEU A 83 3.02 -7.50 5.40
CA LEU A 83 3.38 -6.17 4.91
C LEU A 83 4.67 -6.18 4.08
N GLU A 84 5.68 -6.99 4.44
CA GLU A 84 6.91 -7.15 3.64
C GLU A 84 6.61 -7.76 2.26
N ARG A 85 5.76 -8.79 2.21
CA ARG A 85 5.28 -9.37 0.94
C ARG A 85 4.51 -8.35 0.10
N LEU A 86 3.61 -7.60 0.72
CA LEU A 86 2.84 -6.55 0.04
C LEU A 86 3.77 -5.47 -0.54
N ARG A 87 4.70 -4.93 0.27
CA ARG A 87 5.66 -3.91 -0.16
C ARG A 87 6.49 -4.39 -1.34
N SER A 88 7.02 -5.62 -1.26
CA SER A 88 7.83 -6.21 -2.33
C SER A 88 7.04 -6.34 -3.63
N ARG A 89 5.78 -6.80 -3.56
CA ARG A 89 4.90 -6.90 -4.73
C ARG A 89 4.60 -5.52 -5.33
N LEU A 90 4.23 -4.54 -4.50
CA LEU A 90 3.94 -3.18 -4.95
C LEU A 90 5.17 -2.51 -5.58
N GLN A 91 6.36 -2.72 -5.02
CA GLN A 91 7.61 -2.17 -5.56
C GLN A 91 7.94 -2.75 -6.93
N ALA A 92 7.70 -4.05 -7.13
CA ALA A 92 7.89 -4.69 -8.43
C ALA A 92 6.92 -4.12 -9.47
N GLU A 93 5.63 -4.00 -9.14
CA GLU A 93 4.62 -3.38 -10.01
C GLU A 93 4.96 -1.92 -10.34
N TYR A 94 5.41 -1.16 -9.34
CA TYR A 94 5.86 0.22 -9.52
C TYR A 94 7.03 0.32 -10.50
N ASN A 95 8.07 -0.49 -10.30
CA ASN A 95 9.26 -0.48 -11.15
C ASN A 95 8.93 -0.90 -12.58
N ASN A 96 8.05 -1.89 -12.75
CA ASN A 96 7.59 -2.33 -14.06
C ASN A 96 6.83 -1.23 -14.81
N ALA A 97 6.02 -0.44 -14.10
CA ALA A 97 5.19 0.60 -14.68
C ALA A 97 5.93 1.93 -14.90
N PHE A 98 6.88 2.27 -14.03
CA PHE A 98 7.48 3.62 -13.94
C PHE A 98 9.01 3.67 -13.97
N GLY A 99 9.70 2.52 -13.89
CA GLY A 99 11.17 2.43 -13.79
C GLY A 99 11.94 2.61 -15.10
N ARG A 100 11.40 3.35 -16.07
CA ARG A 100 12.05 3.67 -17.36
C ARG A 100 12.37 5.15 -17.47
#